data_AF-A0A364GXD2-F1
#
_entry.id   AF-A0A364GXD2-F1
#
_cell.length_a   1.000
_cell.length_b   1.000
_cell.length_c   1.000
_cell.angle_alpha   90.00
_cell.angle_beta   90.00
_cell.angle_gamma   90.00
#
_symmetry.space_group_name_H-M   'P 1'
#
loop_
_entity.id
_entity.type
_entity.pdbx_description
1 polymer ?
#
loop_
_entity_poly.entity_id
_entity_poly.type
_entity_poly.pdbx_seq_one_letter_code
_entity_poly.pdbx_strand_id
1 'polypeptide(L)'
;MKVKPWSKMPVDWCGDERLKSFTWRTERAAGTAALMLYFVICHLASEAKHQLKDLVTRVPADPSLSPAEDTVAHLTYDDFEVMAGLSRKLVSNGLSVLVEKRMIERLGNARASDYALLGSSHRQFAKLPGKALVSGGGDSFRPLVQMHLRSRCELDALKLYYYYAFIRDRSHLYSEAAFETIFEKTGVSERNIPAANALLVATQFLARIDPGSGAGFRKRKAGANCYYLTGYTSFPDTRAVAEDQ
;
A
#
# COMPACT_ATOMS: atom_id res chain seq x y z
N MET A 1 -1.01 19.95 3.46
CA MET A 1 0.07 19.08 2.96
C MET A 1 -0.04 18.89 1.46
N LYS A 2 1.06 18.78 0.70
CA LYS A 2 1.00 18.61 -0.77
C LYS A 2 1.10 17.12 -1.16
N VAL A 3 -0.04 16.43 -1.19
CA VAL A 3 -0.10 15.03 -1.66
C VAL A 3 0.06 14.99 -3.18
N LYS A 4 0.99 14.16 -3.66
CA LYS A 4 1.24 13.94 -5.10
C LYS A 4 0.07 13.16 -5.74
N PRO A 5 -0.13 13.24 -7.07
CA PRO A 5 -1.12 12.39 -7.76
C PRO A 5 -0.95 10.91 -7.44
N TRP A 6 0.30 10.45 -7.33
CA TRP A 6 0.67 9.12 -6.89
C TRP A 6 2.01 9.15 -6.12
N SER A 7 2.28 8.08 -5.36
CA SER A 7 3.53 7.85 -4.64
C SER A 7 4.17 6.51 -5.01
N LYS A 8 5.48 6.39 -4.78
CA LYS A 8 6.20 5.13 -4.95
C LYS A 8 5.92 4.25 -3.73
N MET A 9 5.59 2.99 -3.98
CA MET A 9 5.47 1.97 -2.94
C MET A 9 6.50 0.86 -3.19
N PRO A 10 7.35 0.55 -2.20
CA PRO A 10 8.21 -0.64 -2.22
C PRO A 10 7.38 -1.90 -2.52
N VAL A 11 7.93 -2.86 -3.28
CA VAL A 11 7.17 -4.05 -3.71
C VAL A 11 7.73 -5.37 -3.20
N ASP A 12 8.91 -5.36 -2.58
CA ASP A 12 9.60 -6.58 -2.16
C ASP A 12 8.76 -7.43 -1.20
N TRP A 13 8.05 -6.78 -0.28
CA TRP A 13 7.17 -7.43 0.70
C TRP A 13 5.87 -7.98 0.11
N CYS A 14 5.51 -7.61 -1.13
CA CYS A 14 4.42 -8.25 -1.86
C CYS A 14 4.85 -9.59 -2.46
N GLY A 15 6.14 -9.78 -2.74
CA GLY A 15 6.70 -10.97 -3.39
C GLY A 15 7.16 -12.07 -2.44
N ASP A 16 7.47 -11.74 -1.18
CA ASP A 16 8.11 -12.66 -0.21
C ASP A 16 7.19 -13.12 0.93
N GLU A 17 5.89 -13.18 0.66
CA GLU A 17 4.84 -13.63 1.59
C GLU A 17 4.61 -12.73 2.82
N ARG A 18 5.34 -11.62 3.00
CA ARG A 18 5.09 -10.68 4.10
C ARG A 18 3.65 -10.19 4.13
N LEU A 19 3.06 -9.88 2.97
CA LEU A 19 1.65 -9.53 2.89
C LEU A 19 0.72 -10.65 3.39
N LYS A 20 1.04 -11.92 3.10
CA LYS A 20 0.27 -13.08 3.59
C LYS A 20 0.35 -13.20 5.12
N SER A 21 1.50 -12.85 5.69
CA SER A 21 1.76 -12.98 7.12
C SER A 21 0.88 -12.08 8.01
N PHE A 22 0.20 -11.07 7.45
CA PHE A 22 -0.83 -10.32 8.16
C PHE A 22 -2.08 -11.18 8.32
N THR A 23 -2.41 -11.54 9.56
CA THR A 23 -3.57 -12.35 9.92
C THR A 23 -4.42 -11.71 11.02
N TRP A 24 -5.73 -11.68 10.81
CA TRP A 24 -6.65 -11.12 11.80
C TRP A 24 -6.57 -11.82 13.17
N ARG A 25 -6.18 -13.10 13.20
CA ARG A 25 -6.07 -13.90 14.43
C ARG A 25 -5.01 -13.36 15.38
N THR A 26 -3.85 -12.98 14.84
CA THR A 26 -2.68 -12.54 15.61
C THR A 26 -2.70 -11.04 15.84
N GLU A 27 -2.80 -10.23 14.77
CA GLU A 27 -2.65 -8.78 14.90
C GLU A 27 -3.97 -8.02 15.16
N ARG A 28 -5.12 -8.62 14.84
CA ARG A 28 -6.45 -7.96 14.92
C ARG A 28 -6.40 -6.54 14.31
N ALA A 29 -6.90 -5.54 15.04
CA ALA A 29 -6.88 -4.13 14.65
C ALA A 29 -5.48 -3.58 14.36
N ALA A 30 -4.43 -4.08 15.04
CA ALA A 30 -3.07 -3.58 14.83
C ALA A 30 -2.55 -3.91 13.43
N GLY A 31 -2.96 -5.03 12.84
CA GLY A 31 -2.60 -5.40 11.47
C GLY A 31 -3.23 -4.47 10.44
N THR A 32 -4.52 -4.14 10.62
CA THR A 32 -5.19 -3.14 9.77
C THR A 32 -4.54 -1.77 9.93
N ALA A 33 -4.31 -1.33 11.17
CA ALA A 33 -3.63 -0.06 11.46
C ALA A 33 -2.25 0.01 10.80
N ALA A 34 -1.45 -1.05 10.90
CA ALA A 34 -0.14 -1.14 10.25
C ALA A 34 -0.24 -0.87 8.74
N LEU A 35 -1.15 -1.57 8.05
CA LEU A 35 -1.35 -1.38 6.61
C LEU A 35 -1.88 0.02 6.26
N MET A 36 -2.70 0.65 7.11
CA MET A 36 -3.13 2.05 6.93
C MET A 36 -1.98 3.04 7.12
N LEU A 37 -1.15 2.84 8.15
CA LEU A 37 0.00 3.70 8.44
C LEU A 37 1.05 3.60 7.33
N TYR A 38 1.29 2.40 6.82
CA TYR A 38 2.19 2.18 5.69
C TYR A 38 1.75 2.95 4.44
N PHE A 39 0.44 3.03 4.20
CA PHE A 39 -0.12 3.83 3.11
C PHE A 39 0.25 5.30 3.26
N VAL A 40 0.10 5.85 4.48
CA VAL A 40 0.46 7.25 4.79
C VAL A 40 1.96 7.47 4.62
N ILE A 41 2.80 6.59 5.16
CA ILE A 41 4.26 6.67 5.03
C ILE A 41 4.66 6.70 3.56
N CYS A 42 4.15 5.81 2.71
CA CYS A 42 4.46 5.80 1.27
C CYS A 42 4.15 7.14 0.59
N HIS A 43 3.05 7.79 0.95
CA HIS A 43 2.66 9.06 0.33
C HIS A 43 3.53 10.23 0.72
N LEU A 44 4.11 10.20 1.91
CA LEU A 44 4.85 11.32 2.50
C LEU A 44 6.34 11.07 2.63
N ALA A 45 6.77 9.87 2.28
CA ALA A 45 8.16 9.58 2.11
C ALA A 45 8.70 10.44 0.95
N SER A 46 9.79 11.13 1.22
CA SER A 46 10.52 11.93 0.25
C SER A 46 11.89 11.30 0.04
N GLU A 47 12.41 11.39 -1.17
CA GLU A 47 13.83 11.08 -1.44
C GLU A 47 14.64 12.11 -0.63
N ALA A 48 15.28 11.67 0.46
CA ALA A 48 16.04 12.52 1.35
C ALA A 48 17.32 12.91 0.63
N LYS A 49 17.22 13.95 -0.22
CA LYS A 49 18.30 14.33 -1.12
C LYS A 49 19.60 14.74 -0.43
N HIS A 50 19.66 14.99 0.89
CA HIS A 50 20.87 15.57 1.48
C HIS A 50 21.03 15.52 3.02
N GLN A 51 20.48 14.53 3.76
CA GLN A 51 20.58 14.57 5.25
C GLN A 51 20.94 13.25 5.97
N LEU A 52 21.31 12.17 5.27
CA LEU A 52 21.81 10.95 5.95
C LEU A 52 23.33 10.89 6.16
N LYS A 53 24.07 12.00 6.00
CA LYS A 53 25.52 12.00 6.33
C LYS A 53 25.81 11.81 7.82
N ASP A 54 24.88 12.14 8.71
CA ASP A 54 25.12 12.14 10.16
C ASP A 54 24.31 11.08 10.95
N LEU A 55 23.40 10.33 10.32
CA LEU A 55 22.51 9.38 11.01
C LEU A 55 22.83 7.89 10.75
N VAL A 56 23.59 7.56 9.70
CA VAL A 56 23.92 6.16 9.36
C VAL A 56 25.34 5.81 9.79
N THR A 57 25.55 5.63 11.09
CA THR A 57 26.66 4.80 11.60
C THR A 57 26.22 3.36 11.88
N ARG A 58 24.96 3.01 11.57
CA ARG A 58 24.46 1.64 11.68
C ARG A 58 24.52 0.96 10.32
N VAL A 59 25.53 0.10 10.15
CA VAL A 59 25.49 -0.93 9.12
C VAL A 59 24.24 -1.78 9.40
N PRO A 60 23.29 -1.91 8.44
CA PRO A 60 22.16 -2.80 8.61
C PRO A 60 22.69 -4.20 8.92
N ALA A 61 22.09 -4.90 9.89
CA ALA A 61 22.50 -6.27 10.25
C ALA A 61 22.34 -7.26 9.07
N ASP A 62 21.61 -6.86 8.03
CA ASP A 62 21.41 -7.59 6.78
C ASP A 62 21.71 -6.66 5.59
N PRO A 63 22.77 -6.90 4.79
CA PRO A 63 23.12 -6.10 3.62
C PRO A 63 22.03 -6.02 2.54
N SER A 64 21.13 -7.01 2.50
CA SER A 64 19.99 -7.03 1.57
C SER A 64 18.87 -6.06 1.98
N LEU A 65 18.87 -5.60 3.23
CA LEU A 65 17.95 -4.62 3.78
C LEU A 65 18.59 -3.23 3.89
N SER A 66 19.47 -2.89 2.95
CA SER A 66 19.97 -1.53 2.81
C SER A 66 18.76 -0.61 2.63
N PRO A 67 18.57 0.43 3.48
CA PRO A 67 17.58 1.46 3.21
C PRO A 67 17.79 1.89 1.78
N ALA A 68 16.73 1.81 0.97
CA ALA A 68 16.82 2.32 -0.38
C ALA A 68 17.31 3.75 -0.31
N GLU A 69 18.07 4.19 -1.31
CA GLU A 69 18.43 5.61 -1.47
C GLU A 69 17.28 6.50 -0.96
N ASP A 70 17.60 7.20 0.11
CA ASP A 70 16.84 7.35 1.35
C ASP A 70 15.39 7.82 1.19
N THR A 71 14.40 6.91 1.07
CA THR A 71 12.98 7.33 1.11
C THR A 71 12.49 7.36 2.55
N VAL A 72 12.54 8.54 3.17
CA VAL A 72 12.18 8.77 4.57
C VAL A 72 10.94 9.64 4.65
N ALA A 73 10.00 9.26 5.53
CA ALA A 73 8.85 10.08 5.90
C ALA A 73 9.07 10.66 7.31
N HIS A 74 8.88 11.98 7.46
CA HIS A 74 8.86 12.65 8.76
C HIS A 74 7.40 12.85 9.20
N LEU A 75 6.94 12.04 10.16
CA LEU A 75 5.56 12.00 10.64
C LEU A 75 5.48 11.88 12.16
N THR A 76 4.79 12.82 12.80
CA THR A 76 4.42 12.69 14.20
C THR A 76 3.26 11.70 14.36
N TYR A 77 2.96 11.34 15.61
CA TYR A 77 1.78 10.54 15.88
C TYR A 77 0.51 11.31 15.52
N ASP A 78 0.46 12.60 15.82
CA ASP A 78 -0.68 13.47 15.52
C ASP A 78 -0.94 13.53 13.99
N ASP A 79 0.12 13.52 13.16
CA ASP A 79 -0.01 13.42 11.70
C ASP A 79 -0.73 12.12 11.30
N PHE A 80 -0.37 10.98 11.89
CA PHE A 80 -1.05 9.72 11.63
C PHE A 80 -2.50 9.70 12.11
N GLU A 81 -2.78 10.29 13.28
CA GLU A 81 -4.14 10.38 13.83
C GLU A 81 -5.04 11.17 12.88
N VAL A 82 -4.58 12.31 12.37
CA VAL A 82 -5.31 13.14 11.40
C VAL A 82 -5.46 12.43 10.05
N MET A 83 -4.37 11.88 9.51
CA MET A 83 -4.37 11.39 8.12
C MET A 83 -5.10 10.06 7.94
N ALA A 84 -5.01 9.18 8.94
CA ALA A 84 -5.57 7.84 8.90
C ALA A 84 -6.81 7.66 9.80
N GLY A 85 -7.15 8.64 10.64
CA GLY A 85 -8.29 8.54 11.57
C GLY A 85 -8.06 7.54 12.70
N LEU A 86 -6.80 7.34 13.11
CA LEU A 86 -6.42 6.35 14.12
C LEU A 86 -6.23 6.99 15.49
N SER A 87 -6.43 6.22 16.56
CA SER A 87 -6.02 6.65 17.90
C SER A 87 -4.51 6.48 18.09
N ARG A 88 -3.90 7.29 18.95
CA ARG A 88 -2.49 7.16 19.37
C ARG A 88 -2.04 5.72 19.68
N LYS A 89 -2.90 4.94 20.36
CA LYS A 89 -2.63 3.54 20.71
C LYS A 89 -2.56 2.65 19.46
N LEU A 90 -3.45 2.84 18.49
CA LEU A 90 -3.44 2.10 17.23
C LEU A 90 -2.26 2.52 16.34
N VAL A 91 -1.91 3.80 16.33
CA VAL A 91 -0.68 4.28 15.67
C VAL A 91 0.54 3.56 16.22
N SER A 92 0.70 3.53 17.55
CA SER A 92 1.83 2.85 18.19
C SER A 92 1.88 1.37 17.84
N ASN A 93 0.77 0.65 17.99
CA ASN A 93 0.70 -0.78 17.73
C ASN A 93 0.94 -1.12 16.26
N GLY A 94 0.36 -0.34 15.34
CA GLY A 94 0.53 -0.54 13.90
C GLY A 94 1.97 -0.31 13.45
N LEU A 95 2.63 0.75 13.96
CA LEU A 95 4.05 0.98 13.68
C LEU A 95 4.94 -0.15 14.22
N SER A 96 4.63 -0.71 15.40
CA SER A 96 5.36 -1.87 15.92
C SER A 96 5.25 -3.08 14.98
N VAL A 97 4.05 -3.35 14.45
CA VAL A 97 3.83 -4.42 13.47
C VAL A 97 4.61 -4.16 12.18
N LEU A 98 4.66 -2.93 11.67
CA LEU A 98 5.44 -2.61 10.46
C LEU A 98 6.94 -2.82 10.63
N VAL A 99 7.49 -2.48 11.81
CA VAL A 99 8.90 -2.73 12.15
C VAL A 99 9.17 -4.23 12.28
N GLU A 100 8.30 -4.97 12.97
CA GLU A 100 8.41 -6.43 13.12
C GLU A 100 8.39 -7.15 11.77
N LYS A 101 7.50 -6.72 10.86
CA LYS A 101 7.38 -7.22 9.48
C LYS A 101 8.50 -6.69 8.55
N ARG A 102 9.43 -5.87 9.05
CA ARG A 102 10.52 -5.23 8.31
C ARG A 102 10.03 -4.47 7.06
N MET A 103 8.88 -3.80 7.15
CA MET A 103 8.37 -2.92 6.09
C MET A 103 8.89 -1.49 6.24
N ILE A 104 9.21 -1.09 7.47
CA ILE A 104 9.80 0.20 7.80
C ILE A 104 10.90 0.03 8.84
N GLU A 105 11.77 1.03 8.93
CA GLU A 105 12.69 1.25 10.04
C GLU A 105 12.41 2.61 10.70
N ARG A 106 12.49 2.68 12.03
CA ARG A 106 12.45 3.96 12.76
C ARG A 106 13.86 4.48 12.89
N LEU A 107 14.15 5.65 12.33
CA LEU A 107 15.48 6.25 12.40
C LEU A 107 15.64 6.98 13.74
N GLY A 108 16.65 6.65 14.54
CA GLY A 108 16.89 7.28 15.84
C GLY A 108 16.27 6.51 17.01
N ASN A 109 15.70 7.23 17.99
CA ASN A 109 15.14 6.64 19.22
C ASN A 109 13.62 6.39 19.11
N ALA A 110 13.01 5.83 20.15
CA ALA A 110 11.57 5.50 20.15
C ALA A 110 10.62 6.70 19.96
N ARG A 111 11.11 7.94 20.13
CA ARG A 111 10.36 9.18 19.92
C ARG A 111 10.61 9.81 18.55
N ALA A 112 11.42 9.18 17.70
CA ALA A 112 11.70 9.69 16.39
C ALA A 112 10.44 9.66 15.51
N SER A 113 10.29 10.72 14.72
CA SER A 113 9.24 10.89 13.72
C SER A 113 9.71 10.45 12.33
N ASP A 114 10.92 9.93 12.21
CA ASP A 114 11.51 9.55 10.93
C ASP A 114 11.35 8.05 10.68
N TYR A 115 10.66 7.72 9.58
CA TYR A 115 10.39 6.35 9.14
C TYR A 115 11.00 6.12 7.77
N ALA A 116 11.98 5.22 7.68
CA ALA A 116 12.55 4.77 6.42
C ALA A 116 11.73 3.61 5.85
N LEU A 117 11.41 3.67 4.55
CA LEU A 117 10.78 2.56 3.84
C LEU A 117 11.83 1.50 3.47
N LEU A 118 11.58 0.25 3.88
CA LEU A 118 12.43 -0.89 3.53
C LEU A 118 11.95 -1.56 2.23
N GLY A 119 12.87 -2.15 1.48
CA GLY A 119 12.57 -2.85 0.22
C GLY A 119 12.33 -1.94 -0.99
N SER A 120 12.81 -0.69 -0.93
CA SER A 120 12.87 0.22 -2.08
C SER A 120 14.19 0.08 -2.85
N SER A 121 15.07 -0.85 -2.45
CA SER A 121 16.45 -0.97 -2.95
C SER A 121 16.50 -1.45 -4.40
N HIS A 122 15.40 -2.04 -4.89
CA HIS A 122 15.21 -2.35 -6.29
C HIS A 122 14.61 -1.18 -7.07
N ARG A 123 14.97 -1.03 -8.35
CA ARG A 123 14.41 -0.04 -9.29
C ARG A 123 12.90 -0.23 -9.56
N GLN A 124 12.28 -1.24 -8.95
CA GLN A 124 10.89 -1.60 -9.12
C GLN A 124 10.05 -1.08 -7.95
N PHE A 125 8.93 -0.42 -8.28
CA PHE A 125 7.97 0.09 -7.31
C PHE A 125 6.57 0.02 -7.91
N ALA A 126 5.57 -0.04 -7.05
CA ALA A 126 4.18 0.15 -7.43
C ALA A 126 3.80 1.64 -7.30
N LYS A 127 2.89 2.10 -8.17
CA LYS A 127 2.31 3.45 -8.06
C LYS A 127 1.06 3.37 -7.18
N LEU A 128 1.09 4.01 -6.02
CA LEU A 128 -0.10 4.18 -5.18
C LEU A 128 -0.78 5.52 -5.51
N PRO A 129 -2.10 5.55 -5.80
CA PRO A 129 -2.84 6.80 -5.93
C PRO A 129 -2.84 7.60 -4.63
N GLY A 130 -2.56 8.90 -4.74
CA GLY A 130 -2.56 9.83 -3.61
C GLY A 130 -3.68 10.84 -3.73
N LYS A 131 -3.50 11.85 -4.59
CA LYS A 131 -4.41 13.02 -4.71
C LYS A 131 -5.89 12.66 -4.88
N ALA A 132 -6.21 11.57 -5.58
CA ALA A 132 -7.57 11.12 -5.80
C ALA A 132 -8.26 10.54 -4.54
N LEU A 133 -7.47 10.19 -3.52
CA LEU A 133 -7.92 9.58 -2.26
C LEU A 133 -7.94 10.56 -1.08
N VAL A 134 -7.39 11.76 -1.25
CA VAL A 134 -7.39 12.78 -0.20
C VAL A 134 -8.79 13.40 -0.07
N SER A 135 -9.18 13.75 1.16
CA SER A 135 -10.37 14.54 1.44
C SER A 135 -10.36 15.87 0.66
N GLY A 136 -11.54 16.49 0.49
CA GLY A 136 -11.64 17.81 -0.13
C GLY A 136 -10.83 18.90 0.60
N GLY A 137 -10.62 18.74 1.92
CA GLY A 137 -9.82 19.62 2.76
C GLY A 137 -8.30 19.37 2.68
N GLY A 138 -7.86 18.26 2.10
CA GLY A 138 -6.43 17.98 1.94
C GLY A 138 -5.72 17.45 3.19
N ASP A 139 -6.45 17.11 4.25
CA ASP A 139 -5.94 16.77 5.59
C ASP A 139 -5.82 15.27 5.85
N SER A 140 -6.68 14.47 5.20
CA SER A 140 -6.86 13.06 5.50
C SER A 140 -7.09 12.24 4.24
N PHE A 141 -6.77 10.95 4.31
CA PHE A 141 -7.12 10.02 3.24
C PHE A 141 -8.53 9.48 3.49
N ARG A 142 -9.47 9.89 2.65
CA ARG A 142 -10.90 9.56 2.78
C ARG A 142 -11.17 8.05 2.96
N PRO A 143 -10.52 7.12 2.22
CA PRO A 143 -10.75 5.70 2.44
C PRO A 143 -10.31 5.20 3.82
N LEU A 144 -9.25 5.78 4.38
CA LEU A 144 -8.68 5.34 5.67
C LEU A 144 -9.61 5.71 6.83
N VAL A 145 -10.10 6.95 6.86
CA VAL A 145 -10.98 7.44 7.94
C VAL A 145 -12.35 6.76 7.98
N GLN A 146 -12.71 5.99 6.96
CA GLN A 146 -13.95 5.22 6.89
C GLN A 146 -13.81 3.78 7.44
N MET A 147 -12.59 3.33 7.74
CA MET A 147 -12.32 2.01 8.32
C MET A 147 -12.42 2.07 9.85
N HIS A 148 -13.02 1.04 10.48
CA HIS A 148 -13.29 1.02 11.92
C HIS A 148 -12.36 0.08 12.71
N LEU A 149 -11.53 -0.70 12.01
CA LEU A 149 -10.53 -1.66 12.50
C LEU A 149 -11.11 -2.75 13.38
N ARG A 150 -12.37 -3.13 13.15
CA ARG A 150 -13.11 -4.13 13.94
C ARG A 150 -13.38 -5.44 13.21
N SER A 151 -13.04 -5.52 11.93
CA SER A 151 -13.34 -6.71 11.13
C SER A 151 -12.13 -7.22 10.35
N ARG A 152 -12.08 -8.55 10.21
CA ARG A 152 -11.18 -9.22 9.27
C ARG A 152 -11.33 -8.68 7.84
N CYS A 153 -12.54 -8.28 7.44
CA CYS A 153 -12.84 -7.80 6.11
C CYS A 153 -11.98 -6.57 5.74
N GLU A 154 -11.76 -5.65 6.67
CA GLU A 154 -10.92 -4.47 6.44
C GLU A 154 -9.44 -4.83 6.27
N LEU A 155 -8.92 -5.78 7.05
CA LEU A 155 -7.57 -6.28 6.87
C LEU A 155 -7.42 -6.97 5.50
N ASP A 156 -8.35 -7.88 5.18
CA ASP A 156 -8.37 -8.58 3.90
C ASP A 156 -8.45 -7.56 2.74
N ALA A 157 -9.29 -6.52 2.85
CA ALA A 157 -9.40 -5.45 1.86
C ALA A 157 -8.09 -4.70 1.62
N LEU A 158 -7.38 -4.26 2.67
CA LEU A 158 -6.11 -3.58 2.51
C LEU A 158 -5.05 -4.49 1.88
N LYS A 159 -5.04 -5.80 2.20
CA LYS A 159 -4.16 -6.78 1.54
C LYS A 159 -4.46 -6.86 0.05
N LEU A 160 -5.73 -6.93 -0.34
CA LEU A 160 -6.13 -6.92 -1.74
C LEU A 160 -5.71 -5.62 -2.45
N TYR A 161 -5.94 -4.46 -1.83
CA TYR A 161 -5.58 -3.16 -2.40
C TYR A 161 -4.09 -3.08 -2.74
N TYR A 162 -3.23 -3.47 -1.80
CA TYR A 162 -1.79 -3.50 -2.01
C TYR A 162 -1.36 -4.47 -3.10
N TYR A 163 -1.96 -5.66 -3.11
CA TYR A 163 -1.71 -6.65 -4.17
C TYR A 163 -2.13 -6.14 -5.55
N TYR A 164 -3.29 -5.49 -5.66
CA TYR A 164 -3.73 -4.89 -6.92
C TYR A 164 -2.78 -3.78 -7.37
N ALA A 165 -2.31 -2.91 -6.47
CA ALA A 165 -1.30 -1.91 -6.81
C ALA A 165 0.01 -2.54 -7.29
N PHE A 166 0.42 -3.66 -6.70
CA PHE A 166 1.63 -4.39 -7.04
C PHE A 166 1.60 -5.00 -8.44
N ILE A 167 0.54 -5.75 -8.78
CA ILE A 167 0.46 -6.47 -10.07
C ILE A 167 0.05 -5.58 -11.25
N ARG A 168 -0.30 -4.31 -11.00
CA ARG A 168 -0.77 -3.40 -12.05
C ARG A 168 0.34 -3.15 -13.06
N ASP A 169 0.14 -3.65 -14.27
CA ASP A 169 1.08 -3.42 -15.36
C ASP A 169 1.11 -1.94 -15.79
N ARG A 170 2.20 -1.51 -16.44
CA ARG A 170 2.33 -0.18 -17.04
C ARG A 170 1.46 0.00 -18.28
N SER A 171 1.08 -1.08 -18.97
CA SER A 171 0.28 -1.00 -20.20
C SER A 171 -1.23 -0.92 -19.98
N HIS A 172 -1.70 -1.27 -18.77
CA HIS A 172 -3.11 -1.29 -18.43
C HIS A 172 -3.43 -0.32 -17.29
N LEU A 173 -4.64 0.23 -17.36
CA LEU A 173 -5.22 1.10 -16.33
C LEU A 173 -5.79 0.31 -15.13
N TYR A 174 -5.75 -1.01 -15.19
CA TYR A 174 -6.28 -1.93 -14.19
C TYR A 174 -5.27 -3.02 -13.86
N SER A 175 -5.57 -3.73 -12.79
CA SER A 175 -4.90 -4.96 -12.39
C SER A 175 -5.80 -6.13 -12.73
N GLU A 176 -5.26 -7.21 -13.28
CA GLU A 176 -6.03 -8.41 -13.62
C GLU A 176 -5.59 -9.59 -12.76
N ALA A 177 -6.51 -10.21 -12.03
CA ALA A 177 -6.22 -11.40 -11.25
C ALA A 177 -7.44 -12.29 -10.99
N ALA A 178 -7.24 -13.60 -11.08
CA ALA A 178 -8.21 -14.60 -10.63
C ALA A 178 -8.19 -14.73 -9.10
N PHE A 179 -9.29 -15.21 -8.53
CA PHE A 179 -9.42 -15.41 -7.07
C PHE A 179 -8.39 -16.39 -6.52
N GLU A 180 -8.10 -17.47 -7.25
CA GLU A 180 -7.05 -18.43 -6.91
C GLU A 180 -5.68 -17.75 -6.75
N THR A 181 -5.28 -16.93 -7.73
CA THR A 181 -4.01 -16.19 -7.68
C THR A 181 -3.99 -15.18 -6.53
N ILE A 182 -5.10 -14.49 -6.28
CA ILE A 182 -5.22 -13.58 -5.14
C ILE A 182 -5.03 -14.34 -3.82
N PHE A 183 -5.68 -15.50 -3.66
CA PHE A 183 -5.51 -16.33 -2.47
C PHE A 183 -4.06 -16.77 -2.32
N GLU A 184 -3.44 -17.27 -3.39
CA GLU A 184 -2.05 -17.71 -3.37
C GLU A 184 -1.12 -16.57 -2.92
N LYS A 185 -1.29 -15.34 -3.42
CA LYS A 185 -0.37 -14.22 -3.15
C LYS A 185 -0.67 -13.46 -1.86
N THR A 186 -1.92 -13.40 -1.42
CA THR A 186 -2.33 -12.59 -0.26
C THR A 186 -2.74 -13.42 0.95
N GLY A 187 -3.06 -14.70 0.78
CA GLY A 187 -3.67 -15.54 1.81
C GLY A 187 -5.13 -15.17 2.13
N VAL A 188 -5.74 -14.23 1.40
CA VAL A 188 -7.17 -13.92 1.53
C VAL A 188 -7.98 -15.02 0.86
N SER A 189 -8.72 -15.80 1.66
CA SER A 189 -9.56 -16.89 1.15
C SER A 189 -10.53 -16.40 0.08
N GLU A 190 -10.72 -17.18 -0.97
CA GLU A 190 -11.61 -16.82 -2.10
C GLU A 190 -13.02 -16.42 -1.66
N ARG A 191 -13.55 -17.07 -0.61
CA ARG A 191 -14.87 -16.74 -0.05
C ARG A 191 -14.95 -15.32 0.55
N ASN A 192 -13.82 -14.75 0.97
CA ASN A 192 -13.72 -13.43 1.56
C ASN A 192 -13.43 -12.34 0.52
N ILE A 193 -12.88 -12.71 -0.65
CA ILE A 193 -12.49 -11.75 -1.70
C ILE A 193 -13.67 -10.86 -2.13
N PRO A 194 -14.89 -11.38 -2.38
CA PRO A 194 -16.03 -10.53 -2.74
C PRO A 194 -16.36 -9.45 -1.71
N ALA A 195 -16.39 -9.82 -0.42
CA ALA A 195 -16.70 -8.88 0.65
C ALA A 195 -15.61 -7.80 0.83
N ALA A 196 -14.35 -8.21 0.75
CA ALA A 196 -13.21 -7.29 0.79
C ALA A 196 -13.19 -6.34 -0.41
N ASN A 197 -13.49 -6.84 -1.61
CA ASN A 197 -13.64 -6.02 -2.82
C ASN A 197 -14.80 -5.04 -2.73
N ALA A 198 -15.97 -5.48 -2.24
CA ALA A 198 -17.12 -4.61 -2.03
C ALA A 198 -16.77 -3.47 -1.05
N LEU A 199 -16.05 -3.78 0.01
CA LEU A 199 -15.55 -2.78 0.95
C LEU A 199 -14.59 -1.78 0.27
N LEU A 200 -13.64 -2.26 -0.55
CA LEU A 200 -12.72 -1.36 -1.26
C LEU A 200 -13.43 -0.40 -2.22
N VAL A 201 -14.51 -0.84 -2.87
CA VAL A 201 -15.36 0.03 -3.70
C VAL A 201 -16.12 1.03 -2.82
N ALA A 202 -16.72 0.55 -1.72
CA ALA A 202 -17.48 1.39 -0.79
C ALA A 202 -16.61 2.48 -0.14
N THR A 203 -15.37 2.16 0.22
CA THR A 203 -14.40 3.13 0.77
C THR A 203 -13.66 3.91 -0.31
N GLN A 204 -13.96 3.66 -1.60
CA GLN A 204 -13.36 4.32 -2.75
C GLN A 204 -11.84 4.13 -2.85
N PHE A 205 -11.31 3.01 -2.33
CA PHE A 205 -9.97 2.54 -2.69
C PHE A 205 -9.94 2.01 -4.13
N LEU A 206 -11.02 1.35 -4.54
CA LEU A 206 -11.27 0.96 -5.93
C LEU A 206 -12.35 1.85 -6.54
N ALA A 207 -12.14 2.24 -7.80
CA ALA A 207 -13.12 2.97 -8.59
C ALA A 207 -14.23 2.03 -9.07
N ARG A 208 -13.85 0.83 -9.52
CA ARG A 208 -14.76 -0.24 -9.97
C ARG A 208 -14.03 -1.57 -10.12
N ILE A 209 -14.82 -2.62 -10.35
CA ILE A 209 -14.35 -3.96 -10.69
C ILE A 209 -15.16 -4.42 -11.89
N ASP A 210 -14.46 -4.77 -12.97
CA ASP A 210 -15.08 -5.26 -14.19
C ASP A 210 -14.83 -6.77 -14.30
N PRO A 211 -15.83 -7.58 -14.69
CA PRO A 211 -15.62 -9.00 -14.90
C PRO A 211 -14.67 -9.22 -16.09
N GLY A 212 -13.75 -10.17 -15.97
CA GLY A 212 -12.88 -10.54 -17.08
C GLY A 212 -13.66 -11.09 -18.26
N SER A 213 -13.44 -10.51 -19.44
CA SER A 213 -13.95 -11.08 -20.69
C SER A 213 -13.20 -12.39 -20.97
N GLY A 214 -13.81 -13.52 -20.63
CA GLY A 214 -13.31 -14.83 -21.03
C GLY A 214 -13.36 -14.93 -22.56
N ALA A 215 -12.24 -14.63 -23.22
CA ALA A 215 -12.13 -14.72 -24.67
C ALA A 215 -12.26 -16.19 -25.10
N GLY A 216 -13.45 -16.59 -25.57
CA GLY A 216 -13.68 -17.92 -26.12
C GLY A 216 -15.15 -18.21 -26.43
N PHE A 217 -15.47 -18.46 -27.70
CA PHE A 217 -16.80 -18.81 -28.22
C PHE A 217 -17.31 -20.21 -27.78
N ARG A 218 -16.58 -20.92 -26.91
CA ARG A 218 -16.93 -22.24 -26.40
C ARG A 218 -16.60 -22.31 -24.89
N LYS A 219 -17.65 -22.44 -24.06
CA LYS A 219 -17.63 -22.58 -22.59
C LYS A 219 -16.88 -21.45 -21.85
N ARG A 220 -17.67 -20.47 -21.36
CA ARG A 220 -17.25 -19.36 -20.49
C ARG A 220 -16.57 -19.87 -19.21
N LYS A 221 -15.26 -20.00 -19.19
CA LYS A 221 -14.52 -19.78 -17.95
C LYS A 221 -14.59 -18.27 -17.72
N ALA A 222 -15.12 -17.83 -16.57
CA ALA A 222 -15.08 -16.41 -16.23
C ALA A 222 -13.61 -15.96 -16.27
N GLY A 223 -13.31 -14.91 -17.02
CA GLY A 223 -11.96 -14.35 -17.07
C GLY A 223 -11.55 -13.82 -15.69
N ALA A 224 -10.26 -13.56 -15.52
CA ALA A 224 -9.77 -12.89 -14.31
C ALA A 224 -10.41 -11.49 -14.20
N ASN A 225 -10.81 -11.10 -12.99
CA ASN A 225 -11.45 -9.80 -12.82
C ASN A 225 -10.43 -8.66 -12.98
N CYS A 226 -10.92 -7.53 -13.48
CA CYS A 226 -10.16 -6.31 -13.66
C CYS A 226 -10.46 -5.33 -12.53
N TYR A 227 -9.45 -4.94 -11.76
CA TYR A 227 -9.55 -4.06 -10.60
C TYR A 227 -8.98 -2.68 -10.93
N TYR A 228 -9.79 -1.64 -10.80
CA TYR A 228 -9.40 -0.26 -11.09
C TYR A 228 -9.17 0.52 -9.80
N LEU A 229 -7.92 0.86 -9.48
CA LEU A 229 -7.60 1.70 -8.32
C LEU A 229 -8.20 3.10 -8.49
N THR A 230 -8.79 3.69 -7.45
CA THR A 230 -9.25 5.08 -7.56
C THR A 230 -8.10 6.02 -7.94
N GLY A 231 -8.30 6.87 -8.95
CA GLY A 231 -7.24 7.71 -9.49
C GLY A 231 -6.36 7.02 -10.54
N TYR A 232 -6.72 5.83 -11.04
CA TYR A 232 -5.98 5.10 -12.07
C TYR A 232 -5.68 5.92 -13.33
N THR A 233 -6.52 6.90 -13.68
CA THR A 233 -6.31 7.81 -14.82
C THR A 233 -5.19 8.83 -14.61
N SER A 234 -4.74 9.03 -13.37
CA SER A 234 -3.68 9.98 -13.02
C SER A 234 -2.28 9.37 -13.10
N PHE A 235 -2.17 8.07 -13.39
CA PHE A 235 -0.89 7.46 -13.67
C PHE A 235 -0.43 7.94 -15.05
N PRO A 236 0.80 8.48 -15.18
CA PRO A 236 1.29 8.93 -16.47
C PRO A 236 1.31 7.75 -17.44
N ASP A 237 0.65 7.93 -18.59
CA ASP A 237 0.68 6.98 -19.70
C ASP A 237 2.11 6.99 -20.25
N THR A 238 2.79 5.84 -20.17
CA THR A 238 4.20 5.77 -20.57
C THR A 238 4.35 5.66 -22.09
N ARG A 239 3.25 5.45 -22.83
CA ARG A 239 3.27 5.45 -24.30
C ARG A 239 3.37 6.84 -24.91
N ALA A 240 2.94 7.89 -24.20
CA ALA A 240 3.00 9.27 -24.69
C ALA A 240 4.43 9.90 -24.64
N VAL A 241 5.42 9.19 -24.07
CA VAL A 241 6.81 9.69 -23.96
C VAL A 241 7.73 9.08 -25.03
N ALA A 242 7.22 8.16 -25.85
CA ALA A 242 8.01 7.49 -26.90
C ALA A 242 7.85 8.11 -28.30
N GLU A 243 7.05 9.16 -28.46
CA GLU A 243 6.83 9.84 -29.75
C GLU A 243 7.51 11.21 -29.85
N ASP A 244 8.33 11.60 -28.86
CA ASP A 244 8.95 12.94 -28.80
C ASP A 244 10.46 12.89 -28.46
N GLN A 245 11.18 11.89 -28.99
CA GLN A 245 12.66 11.85 -29.02
C GLN A 245 13.18 11.42 -30.39
#